data_AF-A0A642PKN5-F1
#
_entry.id   AF-A0A642PKN5-F1
#
_cell.length_a   1.000
_cell.length_b   1.000
_cell.length_c   1.000
_cell.angle_alpha   90.00
_cell.angle_beta   90.00
_cell.angle_gamma   90.00
#
_symmetry.space_group_name_H-M   'P 1'
#
loop_
_entity.id
_entity.type
_entity.pdbx_description
1 polymer ?
#
loop_
_entity_poly.entity_id
_entity_poly.type
_entity_poly.pdbx_seq_one_letter_code
_entity_poly.pdbx_strand_id
1 'polypeptide(L)'
;CRPECAKCAEVCPTDAIHLTSLAEKSAVQIGHAVWIKENCICITDKMECGNCARHCPAGAIQMVPSDPEDEASIKIPVVNAERCIGCGACENLCPSRPFSAIYVEGHVMHRTV
;
A
#
# COMPACT_ATOMS: atom_id res chain seq x y z
N CYS A 1 -1.16 -5.72 -9.51
CA CYS A 1 -2.35 -4.99 -10.00
C CYS A 1 -2.01 -3.51 -10.13
N ARG A 2 -1.57 -3.03 -11.29
CA ARG A 2 -1.32 -1.58 -11.47
C ARG A 2 -2.66 -0.84 -11.62
N PRO A 3 -2.84 0.36 -11.02
CA PRO A 3 -4.10 1.11 -11.12
C PRO A 3 -4.51 1.38 -12.57
N GLU A 4 -3.55 1.68 -13.45
CA GLU A 4 -3.75 1.99 -14.86
C GLU A 4 -4.04 0.79 -15.78
N CYS A 5 -4.14 -0.44 -15.23
CA CYS A 5 -4.35 -1.66 -16.02
C CYS A 5 -5.77 -2.21 -15.85
N ALA A 6 -6.52 -2.43 -16.94
CA ALA A 6 -7.85 -3.05 -16.91
C ALA A 6 -7.91 -4.46 -17.53
N LYS A 7 -6.74 -5.12 -17.71
CA LYS A 7 -6.67 -6.35 -18.52
C LYS A 7 -7.56 -7.49 -18.00
N CYS A 8 -7.79 -7.56 -16.69
CA CYS A 8 -8.68 -8.55 -16.08
C CYS A 8 -10.15 -8.39 -16.51
N ALA A 9 -10.65 -7.15 -16.67
CA ALA A 9 -11.99 -6.91 -17.21
C ALA A 9 -12.05 -7.24 -18.70
N GLU A 10 -11.04 -6.81 -19.48
CA GLU A 10 -10.99 -7.05 -20.93
C GLU A 10 -11.03 -8.54 -21.31
N VAL A 11 -10.48 -9.42 -20.47
CA VAL A 11 -10.39 -10.86 -20.74
C VAL A 11 -11.48 -11.68 -20.04
N CYS A 12 -12.34 -11.04 -19.24
CA CYS A 12 -13.37 -11.75 -18.46
C CYS A 12 -14.46 -12.29 -19.41
N PRO A 13 -14.60 -13.61 -19.60
CA PRO A 13 -15.54 -14.16 -20.58
C PRO A 13 -17.00 -14.03 -20.14
N THR A 14 -17.26 -13.81 -18.84
CA THR A 14 -18.60 -13.71 -18.27
C THR A 14 -18.99 -12.28 -17.91
N ASP A 15 -18.11 -11.29 -18.16
CA ASP A 15 -18.27 -9.90 -17.71
C ASP A 15 -18.51 -9.75 -16.19
N ALA A 16 -18.01 -10.70 -15.40
CA ALA A 16 -18.11 -10.64 -13.93
C ALA A 16 -17.19 -9.57 -13.32
N ILE A 17 -16.09 -9.25 -14.00
CA ILE A 17 -15.18 -8.15 -13.65
C ILE A 17 -15.56 -6.97 -14.54
N HIS A 18 -16.64 -6.29 -14.17
CA HIS A 18 -17.10 -5.12 -14.89
C HIS A 18 -16.36 -3.87 -14.40
N LEU A 19 -15.78 -3.10 -15.32
CA LEU A 19 -15.01 -1.89 -15.03
C LEU A 19 -15.46 -0.77 -15.96
N THR A 20 -16.09 0.29 -15.43
CA THR A 20 -16.56 1.39 -16.30
C THR A 20 -15.42 2.34 -16.68
N SER A 21 -14.42 2.49 -15.81
CA SER A 21 -13.22 3.29 -16.11
C SER A 21 -12.03 2.95 -15.21
N LEU A 22 -10.82 3.34 -15.65
CA LEU A 22 -9.60 3.25 -14.80
C LEU A 22 -9.66 4.18 -13.58
N ALA A 23 -10.37 5.30 -13.71
CA ALA A 23 -10.59 6.23 -12.60
C ALA A 23 -11.44 5.58 -11.51
N GLU A 24 -12.56 4.94 -11.89
CA GLU A 24 -13.40 4.17 -10.96
C GLU A 24 -12.59 3.06 -10.29
N LYS A 25 -11.82 2.27 -11.06
CA LYS A 25 -10.93 1.24 -10.49
C LYS A 25 -10.02 1.79 -9.39
N SER A 26 -9.44 2.96 -9.65
CA SER A 26 -8.49 3.60 -8.74
C SER A 26 -9.17 4.29 -7.56
N ALA A 27 -10.49 4.48 -7.60
CA ALA A 27 -11.30 4.99 -6.51
C ALA A 27 -11.92 3.88 -5.65
N VAL A 28 -11.86 2.61 -6.08
CA VAL A 28 -12.34 1.49 -5.27
C VAL A 28 -11.26 1.06 -4.29
N GLN A 29 -11.56 1.20 -3.00
CA GLN A 29 -10.79 0.61 -1.91
C GLN A 29 -11.22 -0.84 -1.71
N ILE A 30 -10.32 -1.76 -2.05
CA ILE A 30 -10.49 -3.20 -1.86
C ILE A 30 -9.89 -3.70 -0.54
N GLY A 31 -9.16 -2.83 0.16
CA GLY A 31 -8.45 -3.16 1.39
C GLY A 31 -7.60 -2.00 1.88
N HIS A 32 -6.84 -2.24 2.94
CA HIS A 32 -5.96 -1.23 3.54
C HIS A 32 -4.62 -1.85 3.93
N ALA A 33 -3.57 -1.03 3.92
CA ALA A 33 -2.23 -1.47 4.29
C ALA A 33 -2.04 -1.40 5.81
N VAL A 34 -1.51 -2.47 6.38
CA VAL A 34 -1.15 -2.61 7.79
C VAL A 34 0.37 -2.71 7.90
N TRP A 35 0.98 -1.85 8.71
CA TRP A 35 2.42 -1.82 8.95
C TRP A 35 2.74 -2.45 10.31
N ILE A 36 3.73 -3.35 10.32
CA ILE A 36 4.24 -4.06 11.50
C ILE A 36 5.62 -3.51 11.83
N LYS A 37 5.69 -2.77 12.92
CA LYS A 37 6.91 -2.06 13.37
C LYS A 37 8.08 -3.02 13.56
N GLU A 38 7.81 -4.18 14.16
CA GLU A 38 8.79 -5.20 14.57
C GLU A 38 9.46 -5.88 13.38
N ASN A 39 8.87 -5.78 12.19
CA ASN A 39 9.40 -6.37 10.96
C ASN A 39 10.13 -5.33 10.10
N CYS A 40 10.01 -4.03 10.37
CA CYS A 40 10.51 -3.01 9.47
C CYS A 40 12.03 -2.85 9.56
N ILE A 41 12.75 -2.93 8.44
CA ILE A 41 14.22 -2.75 8.40
C ILE A 41 14.69 -1.37 8.88
N CYS A 42 13.82 -0.34 8.80
CA CYS A 42 14.08 0.95 9.46
C CYS A 42 14.24 0.81 10.98
N ILE A 43 13.49 -0.11 11.58
CA ILE A 43 13.48 -0.35 13.03
C ILE A 43 14.48 -1.43 13.41
N THR A 44 14.46 -2.58 12.74
CA THR A 44 15.26 -3.77 13.09
C THR A 44 16.73 -3.57 12.75
N ASP A 45 17.00 -3.03 11.56
CA ASP A 45 18.36 -2.97 11.01
C ASP A 45 18.93 -1.54 11.03
N LYS A 46 18.12 -0.56 11.47
CA LYS A 46 18.47 0.87 11.51
C LYS A 46 18.89 1.42 10.13
N MET A 47 18.30 0.89 9.05
CA MET A 47 18.58 1.31 7.69
C MET A 47 17.47 2.18 7.10
N GLU A 48 17.83 3.29 6.46
CA GLU A 48 16.88 4.15 5.75
C GLU A 48 16.20 3.38 4.61
N CYS A 49 14.87 3.31 4.65
CA CYS A 49 14.05 2.68 3.63
C CYS A 49 12.78 3.50 3.40
N GLY A 50 12.28 3.51 2.16
CA GLY A 50 11.06 4.22 1.80
C GLY A 50 10.32 3.60 0.62
N ASN A 51 10.55 2.31 0.32
CA ASN A 51 10.00 1.65 -0.86
C ASN A 51 8.47 1.66 -0.86
N CYS A 52 7.85 1.42 0.29
CA CYS A 52 6.39 1.42 0.44
C CYS A 52 5.80 2.80 0.10
N ALA A 53 6.43 3.89 0.54
CA ALA A 53 6.01 5.26 0.20
C ALA A 53 6.29 5.60 -1.27
N ARG A 54 7.51 5.38 -1.75
CA ARG A 54 7.95 5.75 -3.11
C ARG A 54 7.12 5.08 -4.22
N HIS A 55 6.65 3.86 -3.98
CA HIS A 55 5.90 3.08 -4.94
C HIS A 55 4.39 3.01 -4.63
N CYS A 56 3.90 3.78 -3.66
CA CYS A 56 2.46 3.87 -3.42
C CYS A 56 1.81 4.74 -4.51
N PRO A 57 1.01 4.16 -5.43
CA PRO A 57 0.42 4.95 -6.51
C PRO A 57 -0.66 5.93 -6.00
N ALA A 58 -1.28 5.63 -4.85
CA ALA A 58 -2.28 6.50 -4.24
C ALA A 58 -1.67 7.64 -3.39
N GLY A 59 -0.34 7.62 -3.18
CA GLY A 59 0.32 8.54 -2.24
C GLY A 59 -0.21 8.41 -0.81
N ALA A 60 -0.64 7.21 -0.41
CA ALA A 60 -1.27 6.93 0.87
C ALA A 60 -0.26 6.69 2.00
N ILE A 61 1.05 6.68 1.71
CA ILE A 61 2.09 6.36 2.69
C ILE A 61 3.10 7.49 2.72
N GLN A 62 3.38 8.02 3.90
CA GLN A 62 4.39 9.05 4.15
C GLN A 62 5.49 8.50 5.07
N MET A 63 6.72 8.96 4.87
CA MET A 63 7.85 8.64 5.75
C MET A 63 8.02 9.79 6.75
N VAL A 64 7.81 9.52 8.03
CA VAL A 64 7.89 10.52 9.12
C VAL A 64 8.98 10.11 10.13
N PRO A 65 9.57 11.05 10.88
CA PRO A 65 10.49 10.73 11.97
C PRO A 65 9.89 9.68 12.93
N SER A 66 10.69 8.72 13.37
CA SER A 66 10.22 7.67 14.29
C SER A 66 10.12 8.14 15.73
N ASP A 67 10.90 9.16 16.09
CA ASP A 67 10.76 9.93 17.32
C ASP A 67 10.20 11.32 16.96
N PRO A 68 8.99 11.69 17.41
CA PRO A 68 8.39 12.99 17.14
C PRO A 68 9.19 14.19 17.69
N GLU A 69 10.04 13.96 18.69
CA GLU A 69 10.85 15.02 19.31
C GLU A 69 12.25 15.13 18.67
N ASP A 70 12.61 14.20 17.77
CA ASP A 70 13.89 14.17 17.06
C ASP A 70 13.68 14.02 15.54
N GLU A 71 13.73 15.15 14.82
CA GLU A 71 13.64 15.21 13.35
C GLU A 71 14.77 14.46 12.62
N ALA A 72 15.90 14.19 13.29
CA ALA A 72 17.00 13.41 12.74
C ALA A 72 16.81 11.89 12.94
N SER A 73 15.79 11.47 13.68
CA SER A 73 15.47 10.07 13.87
C SER A 73 15.12 9.38 12.55
N ILE A 74 15.41 8.07 12.47
CA ILE A 74 15.13 7.27 11.28
C ILE A 74 13.65 7.36 10.90
N LYS A 75 13.37 7.50 9.61
CA LYS A 75 11.99 7.66 9.16
C LYS A 75 11.27 6.32 9.04
N ILE A 76 10.01 6.30 9.46
CA ILE A 76 9.10 5.16 9.39
C ILE A 76 7.84 5.47 8.58
N PRO A 77 7.21 4.47 7.97
CA PRO A 77 6.00 4.70 7.19
C PRO A 77 4.78 4.92 8.10
N VAL A 78 3.97 5.91 7.74
CA VAL A 78 2.61 6.11 8.26
C VAL A 78 1.63 5.98 7.09
N VAL A 79 0.60 5.16 7.28
CA VAL A 79 -0.41 4.86 6.26
C VAL A 79 -1.66 5.72 6.52
N ASN A 80 -2.08 6.49 5.51
CA ASN A 80 -3.40 7.10 5.47
C ASN A 80 -4.40 6.09 4.90
N ALA A 81 -5.21 5.49 5.79
CA ALA A 81 -6.18 4.47 5.43
C ALA A 81 -7.27 4.99 4.47
N GLU A 82 -7.65 6.26 4.54
CA GLU A 82 -8.68 6.85 3.68
C GLU A 82 -8.21 7.04 2.23
N ARG A 83 -6.89 7.14 2.01
CA ARG A 83 -6.29 7.19 0.67
C ARG A 83 -5.82 5.83 0.14
N CYS A 84 -5.66 4.86 1.02
CA CYS A 84 -5.09 3.57 0.65
C CYS A 84 -6.10 2.74 -0.14
N ILE A 85 -5.84 2.40 -1.40
CA ILE A 85 -6.78 1.61 -2.20
C ILE A 85 -6.61 0.09 -2.03
N GLY A 86 -5.67 -0.37 -1.21
CA GLY A 86 -5.41 -1.80 -1.02
C GLY A 86 -4.72 -2.52 -2.19
N CYS A 87 -3.95 -1.80 -3.03
CA CYS A 87 -3.37 -2.39 -4.26
C CYS A 87 -2.22 -3.41 -4.06
N GLY A 88 -1.65 -3.51 -2.86
CA GLY A 88 -0.57 -4.46 -2.54
C GLY A 88 0.84 -4.09 -3.01
N ALA A 89 1.03 -2.92 -3.64
CA ALA A 89 2.36 -2.51 -4.14
C ALA A 89 3.42 -2.39 -3.02
N CYS A 90 3.02 -1.85 -1.87
CA CYS A 90 3.90 -1.70 -0.71
C CYS A 90 4.35 -3.05 -0.13
N GLU A 91 3.44 -4.02 -0.06
CA GLU A 91 3.72 -5.38 0.42
C GLU A 91 4.70 -6.11 -0.51
N ASN A 92 4.43 -6.07 -1.81
CA ASN A 92 5.25 -6.75 -2.82
C ASN A 92 6.70 -6.21 -2.87
N LEU A 93 6.89 -4.92 -2.60
CA LEU A 93 8.19 -4.25 -2.67
C LEU A 93 8.88 -4.13 -1.31
N CYS A 94 8.26 -4.59 -0.23
CA CYS A 94 8.88 -4.59 1.08
C CYS A 94 10.09 -5.54 1.06
N PRO A 95 11.31 -5.07 1.40
CA PRO A 95 12.49 -5.92 1.42
C PRO A 95 12.61 -6.76 2.71
N SER A 96 11.78 -6.49 3.72
CA SER A 96 11.86 -7.22 5.00
C SER A 96 11.56 -8.69 4.83
N ARG A 97 12.38 -9.54 5.45
CA ARG A 97 12.29 -11.01 5.40
C ARG A 97 12.58 -11.58 6.79
N PRO A 98 12.00 -12.74 7.14
CA PRO A 98 11.15 -13.60 6.31
C PRO A 98 9.72 -13.09 6.13
N PHE A 99 9.27 -12.15 6.97
CA PHE A 99 7.94 -11.55 6.90
C PHE A 99 8.03 -10.11 6.39
N SER A 100 7.10 -9.72 5.52
CA SER A 100 6.97 -8.31 5.14
C SER A 100 6.64 -7.44 6.35
N ALA A 101 7.16 -6.22 6.35
CA ALA A 101 6.85 -5.21 7.36
C ALA A 101 5.54 -4.46 7.08
N ILE A 102 4.97 -4.62 5.91
CA ILE A 102 3.71 -4.03 5.52
C ILE A 102 2.96 -5.02 4.64
N TYR A 103 1.69 -5.23 4.90
CA TYR A 103 0.82 -6.13 4.14
C TYR A 103 -0.56 -5.49 3.94
N VAL A 104 -1.37 -6.04 3.04
CA VAL A 104 -2.74 -5.54 2.80
C VAL A 104 -3.77 -6.49 3.39
N GLU A 105 -4.69 -5.93 4.19
CA GLU A 105 -5.91 -6.59 4.62
C GLU A 105 -7.07 -6.21 3.72
N GLY A 106 -7.65 -7.20 3.06
CA GLY A 106 -8.81 -7.02 2.18
C GLY A 106 -10.08 -6.67 2.97
N HIS A 107 -10.92 -5.82 2.39
CA HIS A 107 -12.24 -5.53 2.94
C HIS A 107 -13.26 -6.56 2.45
N VAL A 108 -14.16 -7.01 3.33
CA VAL A 108 -15.26 -7.92 2.96
C VAL A 108 -16.20 -7.25 1.95
N MET A 109 -16.40 -5.94 2.11
CA MET A 109 -17.16 -5.10 1.19
C MET A 109 -16.27 -3.96 0.72
N HIS A 110 -16.06 -3.86 -0.59
CA HIS A 110 -15.31 -2.76 -1.18
C HIS A 110 -16.10 -1.45 -1.04
N ARG A 111 -15.39 -0.33 -0.90
CA ARG A 111 -15.98 1.01 -0.82
C ARG A 111 -15.25 1.97 -1.73
N THR A 112 -15.91 3.06 -2.11
CA THR A 112 -15.31 4.12 -2.92
C THR A 112 -14.65 5.16 -2.02
N VAL A 113 -13.47 5.64 -2.41
CA VAL A 113 -12.70 6.70 -1.76
C VAL A 113 -12.51 7.91 -2.67
#